data_AF-A0A2A2LJ50-F1
#
_entry.id   AF-A0A2A2LJ50-F1
#
_cell.length_a   1.000
_cell.length_b   1.000
_cell.length_c   1.000
_cell.angle_alpha   90.00
_cell.angle_beta   90.00
_cell.angle_gamma   90.00
#
_symmetry.space_group_name_H-M   'P 1'
#
loop_
_entity.id
_entity.type
_entity.pdbx_description
1 polymer ?
#
loop_
_entity_poly.entity_id
_entity_poly.type
_entity_poly.pdbx_seq_one_letter_code
_entity_poly.pdbx_strand_id
1 'polypeptide(L)'
;MLSKMGILYLSLLIVPFVLGANEDFKTIGRDEFEEKVKAGEKFFLAFVKKSCEHCKKLAEKIPEFEKLAKKAKLDVKFYRMDANSVELLDKELMDELKIPGVPTIYFYNGDRKGIHYNAPREGQDLFNFANNVVSHEIKQIKTKKQLDEFKKSSSGAILFILDSEKDVEKINELSHSMYDKLFGYALKKSEAGKSLSDYVYVYGIAKPLSLNKKDYEEKVGEKGAFAKWVKLASLQLISTFPKEAADIFSAGIEHVLFYIEHSKAIEEAIPWLEKLATRKRGKLIFATIDRDDESTKDALEFFGIEPQDTRTAVRIFSTSTKQQYRLDFVPLDEGVLKNWLNQFDQGLVDVYRKSQALPEGWDEKPVKILVNDNFESIALDPEFNVFVKFYAPWCTHCQNMLPEFEDLAKKAQKSKKMKNVVIAKIDATENDIDDGFKEIEGFPTLRLYKANSNDVIEYSGDRTTEEMFKFLEENVEKYEPKKTEEKDEL
;
A
#
# COMPACT_ATOMS: atom_id res chain seq x y z
N MET A 1 16.48 -86.38 -11.62
CA MET A 1 16.37 -85.25 -12.57
C MET A 1 15.32 -85.63 -13.62
N LEU A 2 14.49 -84.67 -14.01
CA LEU A 2 13.34 -84.71 -14.95
C LEU A 2 11.93 -84.80 -14.34
N SER A 3 11.26 -83.64 -14.44
CA SER A 3 9.94 -83.42 -15.08
C SER A 3 8.66 -83.99 -14.46
N LYS A 4 7.73 -83.11 -14.08
CA LYS A 4 6.49 -82.84 -14.85
C LYS A 4 5.60 -81.73 -14.20
N MET A 5 5.15 -80.82 -15.07
CA MET A 5 3.83 -80.13 -15.18
C MET A 5 2.95 -80.05 -13.91
N GLY A 6 2.33 -78.95 -13.49
CA GLY A 6 1.87 -77.73 -14.18
C GLY A 6 0.43 -77.46 -13.74
N ILE A 7 0.13 -76.30 -13.13
CA ILE A 7 -1.24 -75.81 -12.89
C ILE A 7 -1.26 -74.28 -13.03
N LEU A 8 -2.15 -73.79 -13.89
CA LEU A 8 -2.51 -72.39 -14.11
C LEU A 8 -2.99 -71.72 -12.81
N TYR A 9 -2.60 -70.47 -12.58
CA TYR A 9 -3.45 -69.52 -11.85
C TYR A 9 -3.54 -68.18 -12.58
N LEU A 10 -4.80 -67.81 -12.80
CA LEU A 10 -5.35 -66.57 -13.31
C LEU A 10 -4.81 -65.39 -12.48
N SER A 11 -4.11 -64.42 -13.10
CA SER A 11 -3.84 -63.12 -12.48
C SER A 11 -4.68 -62.05 -13.17
N LEU A 12 -5.57 -61.44 -12.38
CA LEU A 12 -6.36 -60.28 -12.76
C LEU A 12 -5.42 -59.16 -13.24
N LEU A 13 -5.73 -58.61 -14.41
CA LEU A 13 -5.28 -57.30 -14.86
C LEU A 13 -5.75 -56.23 -13.86
N ILE A 14 -4.87 -55.82 -12.95
CA ILE A 14 -4.99 -54.54 -12.27
C ILE A 14 -4.44 -53.50 -13.25
N VAL A 15 -5.35 -52.82 -13.94
CA VAL A 15 -5.05 -51.54 -14.60
C VAL A 15 -4.76 -50.54 -13.48
N PRO A 16 -3.57 -49.93 -13.38
CA PRO A 16 -3.40 -48.81 -12.48
C PRO A 16 -4.16 -47.63 -13.08
N PHE A 17 -5.28 -47.32 -12.43
CA PHE A 17 -5.97 -46.04 -12.51
C PHE A 17 -4.99 -44.97 -12.04
N VAL A 18 -4.30 -44.31 -12.99
CA VAL A 18 -3.47 -43.12 -12.70
C VAL A 18 -4.43 -41.95 -12.51
N LEU A 19 -4.81 -41.71 -11.27
CA LEU A 19 -5.36 -40.44 -10.82
C LEU A 19 -4.26 -39.39 -10.86
N GLY A 20 -4.55 -38.27 -11.52
CA GLY A 20 -3.63 -37.18 -11.79
C GLY A 20 -2.99 -36.57 -10.54
N ALA A 21 -1.67 -36.46 -10.60
CA ALA A 21 -0.92 -35.44 -9.89
C ALA A 21 -0.62 -34.33 -10.91
N ASN A 22 -1.05 -33.10 -10.60
CA ASN A 22 -0.76 -31.88 -11.36
C ASN A 22 0.72 -31.83 -11.74
N GLU A 23 1.02 -31.93 -13.04
CA GLU A 23 2.31 -31.47 -13.55
C GLU A 23 2.32 -29.96 -13.41
N ASP A 24 3.05 -29.50 -12.40
CA ASP A 24 3.53 -28.13 -12.29
C ASP A 24 4.11 -27.68 -13.66
N PHE A 25 3.52 -26.65 -14.27
CA PHE A 25 3.96 -26.02 -15.52
C PHE A 25 5.49 -25.78 -15.56
N LYS A 26 6.07 -25.91 -16.77
CA LYS A 26 7.53 -26.08 -16.99
C LYS A 26 8.37 -24.96 -16.33
N THR A 27 9.34 -25.36 -15.52
CA THR A 27 10.39 -24.47 -14.98
C THR A 27 11.48 -24.25 -16.03
N ILE A 28 11.91 -23.00 -16.21
CA ILE A 28 13.03 -22.62 -17.07
C ILE A 28 14.04 -21.77 -16.27
N GLY A 29 15.33 -21.92 -16.59
CA GLY A 29 16.41 -21.06 -16.10
C GLY A 29 16.72 -19.92 -17.07
N ARG A 30 17.67 -19.05 -16.73
CA ARG A 30 18.06 -17.88 -17.54
C ARG A 30 18.45 -18.24 -18.97
N ASP A 31 19.23 -19.29 -19.18
CA ASP A 31 19.70 -19.64 -20.52
C ASP A 31 18.53 -19.97 -21.46
N GLU A 32 17.60 -20.82 -21.00
CA GLU A 32 16.39 -21.13 -21.77
C GLU A 32 15.50 -19.89 -21.94
N PHE A 33 15.42 -19.00 -20.95
CA PHE A 33 14.74 -17.72 -21.09
C PHE A 33 15.36 -16.86 -22.22
N GLU A 34 16.69 -16.71 -22.23
CA GLU A 34 17.39 -15.91 -23.25
C GLU A 34 17.25 -16.51 -24.65
N GLU A 35 17.30 -17.85 -24.76
CA GLU A 35 17.04 -18.54 -26.03
C GLU A 35 15.63 -18.25 -26.56
N LYS A 36 14.63 -18.31 -25.68
CA LYS A 36 13.23 -18.05 -26.04
C LYS A 36 12.98 -16.62 -26.48
N VAL A 37 13.55 -15.66 -25.76
CA VAL A 37 13.49 -14.24 -26.13
C VAL A 37 14.14 -14.03 -27.50
N LYS A 38 15.35 -14.56 -27.72
CA LYS A 38 16.07 -14.46 -28.99
C LYS A 38 15.32 -15.12 -30.15
N ALA A 39 14.60 -16.22 -29.89
CA ALA A 39 13.77 -16.90 -30.87
C ALA A 39 12.46 -16.14 -31.20
N GLY A 40 12.15 -15.05 -30.49
CA GLY A 40 10.90 -14.32 -30.66
C GLY A 40 9.68 -15.11 -30.16
N GLU A 41 9.88 -16.08 -29.26
CA GLU A 41 8.77 -16.86 -28.68
C GLU A 41 7.84 -15.94 -27.88
N LYS A 42 6.55 -16.25 -27.89
CA LYS A 42 5.52 -15.56 -27.11
C LYS A 42 5.18 -16.40 -25.89
N PHE A 43 5.46 -15.92 -24.69
CA PHE A 43 5.27 -16.70 -23.47
C PHE A 43 5.11 -15.85 -22.22
N PHE A 44 4.41 -16.40 -21.24
CA PHE A 44 4.46 -15.93 -19.87
C PHE A 44 5.64 -16.55 -19.13
N LEU A 45 6.29 -15.77 -18.27
CA LEU A 45 7.24 -16.24 -17.26
C LEU A 45 6.79 -15.74 -15.89
N ALA A 46 6.48 -16.67 -14.99
CA ALA A 46 6.17 -16.37 -13.60
C ALA A 46 7.37 -16.66 -12.68
N PHE A 47 7.81 -15.65 -11.94
CA PHE A 47 8.76 -15.81 -10.84
C PHE A 47 7.98 -16.27 -9.61
N VAL A 48 8.25 -17.47 -9.11
CA VAL A 48 7.47 -18.13 -8.05
C VAL A 48 8.36 -18.72 -6.97
N LYS A 49 7.81 -18.99 -5.78
CA LYS A 49 8.51 -19.74 -4.71
C LYS A 49 7.63 -20.88 -4.22
N LYS A 50 8.24 -22.01 -3.84
CA LYS A 50 7.51 -23.20 -3.39
C LYS A 50 6.64 -22.95 -2.15
N SER A 51 7.08 -22.10 -1.24
CA SER A 51 6.36 -21.73 0.00
C SER A 51 5.26 -20.68 -0.21
N CYS A 52 5.14 -20.08 -1.39
CA CYS A 52 4.24 -18.96 -1.65
C CYS A 52 2.82 -19.44 -1.99
N GLU A 53 1.85 -19.13 -1.14
CA GLU A 53 0.45 -19.56 -1.31
C GLU A 53 -0.21 -18.94 -2.55
N HIS A 54 0.07 -17.65 -2.82
CA HIS A 54 -0.39 -16.99 -4.05
C HIS A 54 0.19 -17.64 -5.32
N CYS A 55 1.38 -18.23 -5.24
CA CYS A 55 2.01 -18.93 -6.35
C CYS A 55 1.33 -20.28 -6.63
N LYS A 56 0.90 -20.99 -5.58
CA LYS A 56 0.08 -22.21 -5.74
C LYS A 56 -1.29 -21.89 -6.34
N LYS A 57 -1.95 -20.84 -5.85
CA LYS A 57 -3.23 -20.38 -6.44
C LYS A 57 -3.08 -20.03 -7.92
N LEU A 58 -2.00 -19.36 -8.33
CA LEU A 58 -1.70 -19.11 -9.74
C LEU A 58 -1.55 -20.42 -10.53
N ALA A 59 -0.82 -21.39 -9.99
CA ALA A 59 -0.62 -22.70 -10.62
C ALA A 59 -1.94 -23.40 -10.98
N GLU A 60 -2.93 -23.33 -10.11
CA GLU A 60 -4.26 -23.91 -10.31
C GLU A 60 -5.02 -23.27 -11.49
N LYS A 61 -4.69 -22.03 -11.88
CA LYS A 61 -5.34 -21.30 -12.96
C LYS A 61 -4.71 -21.53 -14.34
N ILE A 62 -3.47 -22.01 -14.38
CA ILE A 62 -2.73 -22.22 -15.65
C ILE A 62 -3.41 -23.23 -16.59
N PRO A 63 -3.95 -24.38 -16.11
CA PRO A 63 -4.62 -25.33 -17.00
C PRO A 63 -5.82 -24.75 -17.75
N GLU A 64 -6.55 -23.81 -17.12
CA GLU A 64 -7.64 -23.10 -17.79
C GLU A 64 -7.10 -22.19 -18.91
N PHE A 65 -6.04 -21.41 -18.63
CA PHE A 65 -5.36 -20.60 -19.64
C PHE A 65 -4.91 -21.45 -20.84
N GLU A 66 -4.20 -22.55 -20.61
CA GLU A 66 -3.67 -23.41 -21.67
C GLU A 66 -4.78 -24.02 -22.53
N LYS A 67 -5.88 -24.43 -21.90
CA LYS A 67 -7.07 -24.94 -22.59
C LYS A 67 -7.67 -23.87 -23.52
N LEU A 68 -7.79 -22.63 -23.04
CA LEU A 68 -8.30 -21.50 -23.83
C LEU A 68 -7.35 -21.14 -24.98
N ALA A 69 -6.04 -21.04 -24.71
CA ALA A 69 -5.02 -20.75 -25.71
C ALA A 69 -5.02 -21.81 -26.82
N LYS A 70 -5.05 -23.09 -26.47
CA LYS A 70 -5.14 -24.21 -27.43
C LYS A 70 -6.41 -24.14 -28.27
N LYS A 71 -7.57 -23.86 -27.64
CA LYS A 71 -8.85 -23.72 -28.35
C LYS A 71 -8.82 -22.57 -29.36
N ALA A 72 -8.15 -21.47 -29.03
CA ALA A 72 -7.98 -20.31 -29.89
C ALA A 72 -6.84 -20.45 -30.92
N LYS A 73 -6.08 -21.55 -30.90
CA LYS A 73 -4.83 -21.73 -31.67
C LYS A 73 -3.81 -20.61 -31.41
N LEU A 74 -3.81 -20.10 -30.19
CA LEU A 74 -2.87 -19.08 -29.71
C LEU A 74 -1.57 -19.78 -29.30
N ASP A 75 -0.50 -19.57 -30.05
CA ASP A 75 0.83 -20.12 -29.73
C ASP A 75 1.51 -19.27 -28.64
N VAL A 76 1.02 -19.44 -27.41
CA VAL A 76 1.57 -18.83 -26.21
C VAL A 76 1.73 -19.89 -25.14
N LYS A 77 2.92 -19.94 -24.54
CA LYS A 77 3.25 -20.89 -23.46
C LYS A 77 3.33 -20.18 -22.12
N PHE A 78 3.25 -20.96 -21.03
CA PHE A 78 3.42 -20.45 -19.68
C PHE A 78 4.57 -21.18 -18.98
N TYR A 79 5.55 -20.42 -18.50
CA TYR A 79 6.74 -20.93 -17.82
C TYR A 79 6.85 -20.36 -16.41
N ARG A 80 7.64 -21.02 -15.57
CA ARG A 80 8.07 -20.48 -14.27
C ARG A 80 9.58 -20.43 -14.12
N MET A 81 10.04 -19.53 -13.25
CA MET A 81 11.39 -19.50 -12.72
C MET A 81 11.30 -19.50 -11.19
N ASP A 82 12.15 -20.30 -10.53
CA ASP A 82 12.21 -20.34 -9.08
C ASP A 82 12.91 -19.08 -8.56
N ALA A 83 12.16 -18.24 -7.84
CA ALA A 83 12.70 -17.02 -7.25
C ALA A 83 13.58 -17.26 -6.02
N ASN A 84 13.76 -18.51 -5.59
CA ASN A 84 14.80 -18.93 -4.65
C ASN A 84 15.94 -19.69 -5.35
N SER A 85 16.03 -19.65 -6.68
CA SER A 85 17.09 -20.33 -7.42
C SER A 85 18.47 -20.01 -6.82
N VAL A 86 19.25 -21.06 -6.59
CA VAL A 86 20.64 -20.93 -6.11
C VAL A 86 21.60 -20.60 -7.25
N GLU A 87 21.14 -20.69 -8.50
CA GLU A 87 21.93 -20.37 -9.68
C GLU A 87 22.15 -18.86 -9.78
N LEU A 88 23.42 -18.46 -9.90
CA LEU A 88 23.83 -17.06 -9.95
C LEU A 88 23.17 -16.31 -11.12
N LEU A 89 23.07 -16.96 -12.27
CA LEU A 89 22.52 -16.40 -13.50
C LEU A 89 21.04 -16.03 -13.33
N ASP A 90 20.24 -16.90 -12.70
CA ASP A 90 18.83 -16.63 -12.42
C ASP A 90 18.67 -15.45 -11.45
N LYS A 91 19.52 -15.37 -10.42
CA LYS A 91 19.52 -14.24 -9.48
C LYS A 91 19.83 -12.91 -10.17
N GLU A 92 20.85 -12.88 -11.03
CA GLU A 92 21.19 -11.69 -11.80
C GLU A 92 20.04 -11.21 -12.70
N LEU A 93 19.31 -12.13 -13.34
CA LEU A 93 18.12 -11.78 -14.13
C LEU A 93 17.01 -11.19 -13.26
N MET A 94 16.77 -11.78 -12.08
CA MET A 94 15.77 -11.25 -11.13
C MET A 94 16.13 -9.86 -10.61
N ASP A 95 17.41 -9.63 -10.32
CA ASP A 95 17.93 -8.33 -9.89
C ASP A 95 17.83 -7.30 -11.02
N GLU A 96 18.16 -7.69 -12.26
CA GLU A 96 18.02 -6.87 -13.46
C GLU A 96 16.57 -6.44 -13.68
N LEU A 97 15.63 -7.39 -13.59
CA LEU A 97 14.20 -7.15 -13.75
C LEU A 97 13.55 -6.49 -12.53
N LYS A 98 14.31 -6.29 -11.44
CA LYS A 98 13.85 -5.68 -10.18
C LYS A 98 12.53 -6.28 -9.70
N ILE A 99 12.49 -7.61 -9.60
CA ILE A 99 11.27 -8.34 -9.22
C ILE A 99 10.77 -7.87 -7.84
N PRO A 100 9.56 -7.27 -7.73
CA PRO A 100 9.10 -6.66 -6.48
C PRO A 100 8.62 -7.68 -5.44
N GLY A 101 8.39 -8.93 -5.84
CA GLY A 101 7.87 -9.99 -4.98
C GLY A 101 7.47 -11.23 -5.77
N VAL A 102 6.75 -12.16 -5.14
CA VAL A 102 6.24 -13.36 -5.82
C VAL A 102 4.75 -13.63 -5.50
N PRO A 103 3.96 -14.15 -6.47
CA PRO A 103 4.37 -14.37 -7.85
C PRO A 103 4.43 -13.05 -8.61
N THR A 104 5.44 -12.89 -9.47
CA THR A 104 5.53 -11.79 -10.44
C THR A 104 5.49 -12.40 -11.83
N ILE A 105 4.65 -11.89 -12.72
CA ILE A 105 4.39 -12.49 -14.03
C ILE A 105 4.78 -11.48 -15.10
N TYR A 106 5.58 -11.91 -16.08
CA TYR A 106 5.89 -11.14 -17.27
C TYR A 106 5.42 -11.88 -18.52
N PHE A 107 5.01 -11.14 -19.54
CA PHE A 107 4.77 -11.67 -20.87
C PHE A 107 5.85 -11.18 -21.83
N TYR A 108 6.44 -12.10 -22.58
CA TYR A 108 7.46 -11.82 -23.56
C TYR A 108 6.89 -12.08 -24.96
N ASN A 109 7.23 -11.21 -25.90
CA ASN A 109 6.78 -11.26 -27.29
C ASN A 109 7.95 -11.07 -28.28
N GLY A 110 9.16 -11.45 -27.86
CA GLY A 110 10.43 -11.17 -28.55
C GLY A 110 11.16 -9.93 -28.05
N ASP A 111 10.52 -9.06 -27.28
CA ASP A 111 11.22 -8.00 -26.52
C ASP A 111 11.71 -8.55 -25.17
N ARG A 112 13.02 -8.49 -24.93
CA ARG A 112 13.67 -8.93 -23.67
C ARG A 112 13.18 -8.16 -22.45
N LYS A 113 12.68 -6.93 -22.61
CA LYS A 113 12.14 -6.16 -21.50
C LYS A 113 10.90 -6.82 -20.89
N GLY A 114 10.12 -7.52 -21.71
CA GLY A 114 8.85 -8.12 -21.32
C GLY A 114 7.80 -7.08 -20.88
N ILE A 115 6.57 -7.55 -20.72
CA ILE A 115 5.42 -6.76 -20.26
C ILE A 115 5.03 -7.29 -18.88
N HIS A 116 5.13 -6.46 -17.85
CA HIS A 116 4.72 -6.83 -16.50
C HIS A 116 3.21 -7.02 -16.43
N TYR A 117 2.75 -8.21 -16.07
CA TYR A 117 1.34 -8.57 -15.94
C TYR A 117 0.82 -8.27 -14.53
N ASN A 118 0.00 -7.23 -14.41
CA ASN A 118 -0.59 -6.76 -13.15
C ASN A 118 -2.11 -6.92 -13.06
N ALA A 119 -2.70 -7.76 -13.92
CA ALA A 119 -4.13 -8.02 -13.94
C ALA A 119 -4.51 -9.25 -13.09
N PRO A 120 -5.81 -9.55 -12.87
CA PRO A 120 -6.24 -10.75 -12.15
C PRO A 120 -5.61 -12.03 -12.72
N ARG A 121 -5.28 -12.98 -11.83
CA ARG A 121 -4.46 -14.15 -12.17
C ARG A 121 -5.31 -15.39 -12.52
N GLU A 122 -6.53 -15.18 -12.99
CA GLU A 122 -7.41 -16.26 -13.45
C GLU A 122 -7.03 -16.70 -14.87
N GLY A 123 -7.34 -17.95 -15.24
CA GLY A 123 -6.93 -18.50 -16.53
C GLY A 123 -7.56 -17.75 -17.72
N GLN A 124 -8.81 -17.31 -17.55
CA GLN A 124 -9.51 -16.48 -18.54
C GLN A 124 -8.86 -15.11 -18.75
N ASP A 125 -8.37 -14.46 -17.69
CA ASP A 125 -7.74 -13.14 -17.77
C ASP A 125 -6.36 -13.23 -18.44
N LEU A 126 -5.56 -14.23 -18.08
CA LEU A 126 -4.29 -14.53 -18.74
C LEU A 126 -4.48 -14.78 -20.23
N PHE A 127 -5.51 -15.56 -20.60
CA PHE A 127 -5.82 -15.84 -22.00
C PHE A 127 -6.22 -14.57 -22.74
N ASN A 128 -7.12 -13.77 -22.15
CA ASN A 128 -7.57 -12.53 -22.76
C ASN A 128 -6.39 -11.58 -23.02
N PHE A 129 -5.52 -11.41 -22.03
CA PHE A 129 -4.31 -10.61 -22.16
C PHE A 129 -3.42 -11.13 -23.30
N ALA A 130 -3.03 -12.41 -23.25
CA ALA A 130 -2.13 -12.97 -24.26
C ALA A 130 -2.73 -12.88 -25.66
N ASN A 131 -4.01 -13.21 -25.80
CA ASN A 131 -4.71 -13.12 -27.07
C ASN A 131 -4.71 -11.68 -27.61
N ASN A 132 -4.93 -10.68 -26.76
CA ASN A 132 -4.89 -9.27 -27.16
C ASN A 132 -3.48 -8.85 -27.59
N VAL A 133 -2.44 -9.17 -26.79
CA VAL A 133 -1.05 -8.84 -27.11
C VAL A 133 -0.59 -9.55 -28.38
N VAL A 134 -0.98 -10.81 -28.60
CA VAL A 134 -0.55 -11.56 -29.79
C VAL A 134 -1.30 -11.12 -31.04
N SER A 135 -2.62 -10.96 -30.96
CA SER A 135 -3.45 -10.61 -32.12
C SER A 135 -3.17 -9.19 -32.62
N HIS A 136 -2.75 -8.27 -31.74
CA HIS A 136 -2.68 -6.82 -32.01
C HIS A 136 -3.99 -6.28 -32.66
N GLU A 137 -5.10 -7.01 -32.52
CA GLU A 137 -6.30 -6.72 -33.28
C GLU A 137 -7.13 -5.69 -32.53
N ILE A 138 -7.13 -4.46 -33.03
CA ILE A 138 -8.06 -3.43 -32.56
C ILE A 138 -9.45 -3.83 -33.05
N LYS A 139 -10.27 -4.35 -32.12
CA LYS A 139 -11.59 -4.87 -32.44
C LYS A 139 -12.52 -3.75 -32.90
N GLN A 140 -13.10 -3.91 -34.09
CA GLN A 140 -14.16 -3.02 -34.57
C GLN A 140 -15.50 -3.36 -33.90
N ILE A 141 -16.06 -2.42 -33.16
CA ILE A 141 -17.36 -2.52 -32.47
C ILE A 141 -18.44 -1.84 -33.33
N LYS A 142 -19.34 -2.66 -33.88
CA LYS A 142 -20.41 -2.21 -34.78
C LYS A 142 -21.75 -2.10 -34.08
N THR A 143 -22.09 -3.07 -33.22
CA THR A 143 -23.42 -3.21 -32.62
C THR A 143 -23.43 -2.90 -31.12
N LYS A 144 -24.61 -2.61 -30.56
CA LYS A 144 -24.77 -2.46 -29.10
C LYS A 144 -24.33 -3.69 -28.32
N LYS A 145 -24.65 -4.89 -28.82
CA LYS A 145 -24.24 -6.15 -28.20
C LYS A 145 -22.71 -6.25 -28.07
N GLN A 146 -21.99 -5.94 -29.14
CA GLN A 146 -20.51 -5.94 -29.11
C GLN A 146 -19.97 -4.89 -28.15
N LEU A 147 -20.61 -3.73 -28.07
CA LEU A 147 -20.24 -2.67 -27.12
C LEU A 147 -20.45 -3.13 -25.67
N ASP A 148 -21.56 -3.80 -25.38
CA ASP A 148 -21.84 -4.31 -24.03
C ASP A 148 -20.93 -5.47 -23.62
N GLU A 149 -20.48 -6.29 -24.57
CA GLU A 149 -19.42 -7.28 -24.35
C GLU A 149 -18.07 -6.61 -24.10
N PHE A 150 -17.72 -5.57 -24.86
CA PHE A 150 -16.47 -4.82 -24.67
C PHE A 150 -16.43 -4.10 -23.31
N LYS A 151 -17.54 -3.52 -22.86
CA LYS A 151 -17.63 -2.87 -21.53
C LYS A 151 -17.33 -3.80 -20.36
N LYS A 152 -17.58 -5.11 -20.54
CA LYS A 152 -17.34 -6.16 -19.53
C LYS A 152 -15.93 -6.74 -19.56
N SER A 153 -15.10 -6.29 -20.51
CA SER A 153 -13.71 -6.74 -20.61
C SER A 153 -12.83 -6.19 -19.47
N SER A 154 -11.56 -6.60 -19.44
CA SER A 154 -10.59 -6.29 -18.38
C SER A 154 -10.55 -4.81 -18.00
N SER A 155 -10.16 -4.53 -16.75
CA SER A 155 -10.06 -3.14 -16.28
C SER A 155 -9.09 -2.32 -17.14
N GLY A 156 -9.58 -1.19 -17.66
CA GLY A 156 -8.81 -0.27 -18.50
C GLY A 156 -8.98 -0.46 -20.02
N ALA A 157 -10.00 -1.19 -20.48
CA ALA A 157 -10.26 -1.35 -21.92
C ALA A 157 -10.58 -0.01 -22.61
N ILE A 158 -9.90 0.29 -23.71
CA ILE A 158 -9.93 1.59 -24.38
C ILE A 158 -10.73 1.50 -25.69
N LEU A 159 -11.81 2.27 -25.80
CA LEU A 159 -12.63 2.36 -27.00
C LEU A 159 -12.51 3.74 -27.65
N PHE A 160 -12.16 3.78 -28.93
CA PHE A 160 -12.13 5.00 -29.74
C PHE A 160 -13.39 5.13 -30.60
N ILE A 161 -13.90 6.35 -30.73
CA ILE A 161 -15.04 6.69 -31.59
C ILE A 161 -14.54 7.50 -32.79
N LEU A 162 -14.46 6.84 -33.95
CA LEU A 162 -13.78 7.34 -35.13
C LEU A 162 -14.75 7.79 -36.23
N ASP A 163 -14.34 8.81 -36.97
CA ASP A 163 -15.05 9.23 -38.18
C ASP A 163 -14.78 8.25 -39.35
N SER A 164 -13.58 7.68 -39.40
CA SER A 164 -13.11 6.82 -40.48
C SER A 164 -12.17 5.73 -39.98
N GLU A 165 -12.09 4.62 -40.71
CA GLU A 165 -11.13 3.52 -40.44
C GLU A 165 -9.67 3.94 -40.69
N LYS A 166 -9.45 5.05 -41.41
CA LYS A 166 -8.10 5.60 -41.63
C LYS A 166 -7.37 5.98 -40.35
N ASP A 167 -8.10 6.28 -39.28
CA ASP A 167 -7.50 6.66 -37.99
C ASP A 167 -7.13 5.44 -37.12
N VAL A 168 -7.46 4.21 -37.57
CA VAL A 168 -7.14 2.98 -36.82
C VAL A 168 -5.63 2.76 -36.71
N GLU A 169 -4.85 3.16 -37.72
CA GLU A 169 -3.39 3.02 -37.72
C GLU A 169 -2.74 3.80 -36.56
N LYS A 170 -3.23 5.02 -36.26
CA LYS A 170 -2.76 5.82 -35.13
C LYS A 170 -3.05 5.17 -33.78
N ILE A 171 -4.21 4.51 -33.66
CA ILE A 171 -4.55 3.75 -32.46
C ILE A 171 -3.67 2.52 -32.36
N ASN A 172 -3.35 1.90 -33.50
CA ASN A 172 -2.48 0.73 -33.54
C ASN A 172 -1.11 1.10 -33.00
N GLU A 173 -0.49 2.17 -33.49
CA GLU A 173 0.77 2.72 -32.95
C GLU A 173 0.67 2.97 -31.44
N LEU A 174 -0.41 3.61 -30.97
CA LEU A 174 -0.62 3.88 -29.55
C LEU A 174 -0.73 2.60 -28.72
N SER A 175 -1.36 1.55 -29.24
CA SER A 175 -1.54 0.27 -28.54
C SER A 175 -0.21 -0.44 -28.26
N HIS A 176 0.82 -0.21 -29.08
CA HIS A 176 2.18 -0.69 -28.84
C HIS A 176 2.85 -0.04 -27.61
N SER A 177 2.24 0.97 -26.98
CA SER A 177 2.75 1.54 -25.72
C SER A 177 1.98 1.06 -24.48
N MET A 178 0.86 0.35 -24.67
CA MET A 178 -0.09 -0.07 -23.63
C MET A 178 -0.58 -1.49 -23.90
N TYR A 179 0.36 -2.42 -24.07
CA TYR A 179 0.06 -3.82 -24.40
C TYR A 179 -0.85 -4.52 -23.38
N ASP A 180 -0.89 -4.04 -22.13
CA ASP A 180 -1.77 -4.56 -21.08
C ASP A 180 -3.24 -4.15 -21.24
N LYS A 181 -3.55 -3.25 -22.18
CA LYS A 181 -4.90 -2.74 -22.41
C LYS A 181 -5.52 -3.37 -23.65
N LEU A 182 -6.81 -3.67 -23.54
CA LEU A 182 -7.62 -4.03 -24.71
C LEU A 182 -7.97 -2.75 -25.48
N PHE A 183 -7.70 -2.73 -26.79
CA PHE A 183 -8.10 -1.64 -27.67
C PHE A 183 -9.26 -2.04 -28.57
N GLY A 184 -10.19 -1.11 -28.76
CA GLY A 184 -11.30 -1.23 -29.69
C GLY A 184 -11.61 0.11 -30.36
N TYR A 185 -12.33 0.05 -31.47
CA TYR A 185 -12.88 1.26 -32.10
C TYR A 185 -14.31 1.04 -32.59
N ALA A 186 -15.13 2.09 -32.55
CA ALA A 186 -16.44 2.14 -33.20
C ALA A 186 -16.44 3.32 -34.18
N LEU A 187 -17.00 3.12 -35.38
CA LEU A 187 -17.22 4.25 -36.29
C LEU A 187 -18.44 5.04 -35.82
N LYS A 188 -18.42 6.37 -35.86
CA LYS A 188 -19.58 7.23 -35.49
C LYS A 188 -20.88 6.85 -36.20
N LYS A 189 -20.78 6.29 -37.41
CA LYS A 189 -21.92 5.81 -38.20
C LYS A 189 -22.49 4.46 -37.75
N SER A 190 -21.74 3.67 -36.98
CA SER A 190 -22.17 2.37 -36.48
C SER A 190 -23.21 2.53 -35.37
N GLU A 191 -23.94 1.46 -35.06
CA GLU A 191 -24.92 1.47 -33.97
C GLU A 191 -24.25 1.76 -32.62
N ALA A 192 -23.09 1.16 -32.37
CA ALA A 192 -22.29 1.41 -31.17
C ALA A 192 -21.80 2.86 -31.11
N GLY A 193 -21.22 3.38 -32.20
CA GLY A 193 -20.68 4.75 -32.24
C GLY A 193 -21.73 5.83 -32.05
N LYS A 194 -22.94 5.64 -32.60
CA LYS A 194 -24.07 6.57 -32.41
C LYS A 194 -24.56 6.68 -30.97
N SER A 195 -24.25 5.69 -30.13
CA SER A 195 -24.67 5.67 -28.72
C SER A 195 -23.70 6.38 -27.77
N LEU A 196 -22.58 6.89 -28.29
CA LEU A 196 -21.48 7.48 -27.54
C LEU A 196 -21.18 8.89 -28.08
N SER A 197 -20.82 9.81 -27.19
CA SER A 197 -20.65 11.24 -27.52
C SER A 197 -19.18 11.68 -27.58
N ASP A 198 -18.32 11.06 -26.77
CA ASP A 198 -16.90 11.41 -26.64
C ASP A 198 -16.04 10.64 -27.65
N TYR A 199 -14.77 11.03 -27.74
CA TYR A 199 -13.82 10.48 -28.70
C TYR A 199 -13.16 9.20 -28.20
N VAL A 200 -12.86 9.11 -26.90
CA VAL A 200 -12.25 7.92 -26.30
C VAL A 200 -12.90 7.63 -24.95
N TYR A 201 -13.08 6.35 -24.65
CA TYR A 201 -13.61 5.83 -23.40
C TYR A 201 -12.66 4.80 -22.81
N VAL A 202 -12.51 4.82 -21.49
CA VAL A 202 -11.82 3.77 -20.73
C VAL A 202 -12.85 3.06 -19.85
N TYR A 203 -13.08 1.78 -20.15
CA TYR A 203 -14.00 0.89 -19.45
C TYR A 203 -13.26 0.01 -18.42
N GLY A 204 -14.01 -0.73 -17.60
CA GLY A 204 -13.46 -1.51 -16.48
C GLY A 204 -13.92 -1.08 -15.10
N ILE A 205 -14.79 -0.08 -15.02
CA ILE A 205 -15.31 0.52 -13.79
C ILE A 205 -16.77 0.91 -14.00
N ALA A 206 -17.53 1.06 -12.89
CA ALA A 206 -18.97 1.35 -12.93
C ALA A 206 -19.33 2.60 -13.77
N LYS A 207 -18.44 3.60 -13.81
CA LYS A 207 -18.59 4.80 -14.64
C LYS A 207 -17.32 5.06 -15.46
N PRO A 208 -17.31 4.77 -16.77
CA PRO A 208 -16.12 4.94 -17.59
C PRO A 208 -15.71 6.41 -17.64
N LEU A 209 -14.40 6.67 -17.67
CA LEU A 209 -13.89 7.99 -18.01
C LEU A 209 -13.81 8.13 -19.53
N SER A 210 -14.04 9.34 -19.99
CA SER A 210 -13.98 9.67 -21.41
C SER A 210 -13.27 11.00 -21.64
N LEU A 211 -12.77 11.17 -22.86
CA LEU A 211 -12.24 12.43 -23.34
C LEU A 211 -12.91 12.79 -24.66
N ASN A 212 -13.27 14.07 -24.81
CA ASN A 212 -13.55 14.61 -26.12
C ASN A 212 -12.26 14.62 -26.97
N LYS A 213 -12.41 14.92 -28.27
CA LYS A 213 -11.29 14.86 -29.21
C LYS A 213 -10.16 15.83 -28.85
N LYS A 214 -10.48 17.05 -28.42
CA LYS A 214 -9.50 18.07 -28.05
C LYS A 214 -8.66 17.62 -26.85
N ASP A 215 -9.31 17.15 -25.79
CA ASP A 215 -8.62 16.73 -24.57
C ASP A 215 -7.78 15.47 -24.80
N TYR A 216 -8.20 14.59 -25.73
CA TYR A 216 -7.38 13.47 -26.18
C TYR A 216 -6.12 13.96 -26.91
N GLU A 217 -6.28 14.86 -27.89
CA GLU A 217 -5.18 15.41 -28.69
C GLU A 217 -4.14 16.12 -27.82
N GLU A 218 -4.58 16.87 -26.80
CA GLU A 218 -3.71 17.50 -25.81
C GLU A 218 -2.90 16.47 -25.02
N LYS A 219 -3.54 15.38 -24.56
CA LYS A 219 -2.87 14.32 -23.77
C LYS A 219 -1.91 13.46 -24.56
N VAL A 220 -2.11 13.26 -25.85
CA VAL A 220 -1.14 12.52 -26.68
C VAL A 220 0.02 13.40 -27.13
N GLY A 221 -0.16 14.72 -27.15
CA GLY A 221 0.92 15.69 -27.41
C GLY A 221 1.97 15.73 -26.31
N GLU A 222 1.59 15.43 -25.07
CA GLU A 222 2.53 15.30 -23.94
C GLU A 222 2.97 13.84 -23.76
N LYS A 223 4.28 13.59 -23.82
CA LYS A 223 4.87 12.25 -23.73
C LYS A 223 4.41 11.52 -22.46
N GLY A 224 3.63 10.44 -22.64
CA GLY A 224 3.17 9.57 -21.55
C GLY A 224 1.95 10.06 -20.78
N ALA A 225 1.42 11.26 -21.06
CA ALA A 225 0.27 11.79 -20.35
C ALA A 225 -1.02 10.99 -20.63
N PHE A 226 -1.23 10.54 -21.87
CA PHE A 226 -2.35 9.65 -22.18
C PHE A 226 -2.28 8.31 -21.42
N ALA A 227 -1.11 7.65 -21.39
CA ALA A 227 -0.93 6.41 -20.64
C ALA A 227 -1.15 6.59 -19.13
N LYS A 228 -0.66 7.70 -18.55
CA LYS A 228 -0.93 8.07 -17.15
C LYS A 228 -2.43 8.27 -16.90
N TRP A 229 -3.13 8.96 -17.80
CA TRP A 229 -4.58 9.15 -17.69
C TRP A 229 -5.32 7.82 -17.78
N VAL A 230 -4.97 6.93 -18.71
CA VAL A 230 -5.57 5.59 -18.82
C VAL A 230 -5.34 4.79 -17.54
N LYS A 231 -4.12 4.83 -16.96
CA LYS A 231 -3.82 4.15 -15.69
C LYS A 231 -4.77 4.62 -14.59
N LEU A 232 -4.93 5.93 -14.40
CA LEU A 232 -5.86 6.51 -13.42
C LEU A 232 -7.34 6.18 -13.72
N ALA A 233 -7.70 6.13 -15.01
CA ALA A 233 -9.03 5.76 -15.47
C ALA A 233 -9.35 4.27 -15.24
N SER A 234 -8.32 3.43 -15.15
CA SER A 234 -8.44 1.99 -14.90
C SER A 234 -8.54 1.64 -13.40
N LEU A 235 -8.22 2.58 -12.51
CA LEU A 235 -8.36 2.36 -11.06
C LEU A 235 -9.83 2.29 -10.67
N GLN A 236 -10.15 1.37 -9.77
CA GLN A 236 -11.47 1.30 -9.13
C GLN A 236 -11.75 2.60 -8.37
N LEU A 237 -13.03 2.98 -8.28
CA LEU A 237 -13.43 4.16 -7.50
C LEU A 237 -13.20 3.94 -6.00
N ILE A 238 -13.47 2.72 -5.53
CA ILE A 238 -13.23 2.28 -4.16
C ILE A 238 -12.51 0.93 -4.25
N SER A 239 -11.35 0.81 -3.64
CA SER A 239 -10.59 -0.44 -3.51
C SER A 239 -10.86 -1.10 -2.16
N THR A 240 -10.78 -2.43 -2.05
CA THR A 240 -10.85 -3.14 -0.76
C THR A 240 -9.45 -3.52 -0.31
N PHE A 241 -9.06 -3.06 0.88
CA PHE A 241 -7.79 -3.45 1.47
C PHE A 241 -7.97 -4.70 2.36
N PRO A 242 -7.05 -5.70 2.33
CA PRO A 242 -5.77 -5.73 1.60
C PRO A 242 -5.85 -6.26 0.16
N LYS A 243 -7.02 -6.71 -0.31
CA LYS A 243 -7.20 -7.40 -1.60
C LYS A 243 -6.63 -6.63 -2.80
N GLU A 244 -6.86 -5.32 -2.86
CA GLU A 244 -6.39 -4.45 -3.93
C GLU A 244 -5.24 -3.50 -3.49
N ALA A 245 -4.43 -3.88 -2.49
CA ALA A 245 -3.33 -3.05 -1.98
C ALA A 245 -2.33 -2.62 -3.07
N ALA A 246 -2.04 -3.49 -4.04
CA ALA A 246 -1.15 -3.16 -5.15
C ALA A 246 -1.67 -2.00 -5.99
N ASP A 247 -2.97 -1.95 -6.26
CA ASP A 247 -3.60 -0.86 -7.02
C ASP A 247 -3.58 0.44 -6.22
N ILE A 248 -3.85 0.36 -4.91
CA ILE A 248 -3.81 1.51 -3.99
C ILE A 248 -2.42 2.16 -3.99
N PHE A 249 -1.36 1.38 -3.75
CA PHE A 249 -0.03 1.96 -3.53
C PHE A 249 0.79 2.17 -4.82
N SER A 250 0.40 1.55 -5.94
CA SER A 250 1.07 1.77 -7.24
C SER A 250 0.43 2.86 -8.10
N ALA A 251 -0.71 3.42 -7.67
CA ALA A 251 -1.45 4.45 -8.40
C ALA A 251 -0.67 5.76 -8.59
N GLY A 252 0.29 6.06 -7.70
CA GLY A 252 1.04 7.32 -7.73
C GLY A 252 0.22 8.54 -7.29
N ILE A 253 -0.82 8.31 -6.50
CA ILE A 253 -1.58 9.34 -5.79
C ILE A 253 -1.09 9.34 -4.34
N GLU A 254 -0.77 10.51 -3.82
CA GLU A 254 -0.13 10.67 -2.50
C GLU A 254 -1.02 10.19 -1.36
N HIS A 255 -2.30 10.55 -1.40
CA HIS A 255 -3.22 10.34 -0.30
C HIS A 255 -4.18 9.17 -0.57
N VAL A 256 -4.37 8.34 0.44
CA VAL A 256 -5.35 7.25 0.46
C VAL A 256 -6.30 7.46 1.64
N LEU A 257 -7.60 7.51 1.37
CA LEU A 257 -8.64 7.48 2.38
C LEU A 257 -9.05 6.03 2.63
N PHE A 258 -8.99 5.61 3.88
CA PHE A 258 -9.52 4.33 4.35
C PHE A 258 -10.81 4.57 5.14
N TYR A 259 -11.91 3.96 4.66
CA TYR A 259 -13.17 3.83 5.37
C TYR A 259 -13.18 2.47 6.08
N ILE A 260 -13.13 2.48 7.41
CA ILE A 260 -12.91 1.29 8.24
C ILE A 260 -14.21 0.95 8.97
N GLU A 261 -14.83 -0.17 8.60
CA GLU A 261 -16.15 -0.55 9.08
C GLU A 261 -16.42 -2.06 8.90
N HIS A 262 -17.43 -2.59 9.58
CA HIS A 262 -17.96 -3.94 9.38
C HIS A 262 -18.58 -4.12 7.99
N SER A 263 -18.55 -5.34 7.45
CA SER A 263 -18.88 -5.62 6.04
C SER A 263 -20.24 -5.05 5.60
N LYS A 264 -21.27 -5.22 6.44
CA LYS A 264 -22.63 -4.77 6.11
C LYS A 264 -22.73 -3.26 5.97
N ALA A 265 -22.10 -2.51 6.85
CA ALA A 265 -22.16 -1.04 6.80
C ALA A 265 -21.27 -0.48 5.68
N ILE A 266 -20.21 -1.18 5.29
CA ILE A 266 -19.48 -0.88 4.05
C ILE A 266 -20.41 -0.97 2.83
N GLU A 267 -21.17 -2.07 2.68
CA GLU A 267 -22.08 -2.26 1.55
C GLU A 267 -23.11 -1.13 1.44
N GLU A 268 -23.66 -0.69 2.57
CA GLU A 268 -24.59 0.44 2.64
C GLU A 268 -23.91 1.78 2.31
N ALA A 269 -22.60 1.90 2.59
CA ALA A 269 -21.84 3.13 2.38
C ALA A 269 -21.34 3.33 0.93
N ILE A 270 -21.06 2.23 0.22
CA ILE A 270 -20.51 2.25 -1.15
C ILE A 270 -21.22 3.25 -2.08
N PRO A 271 -22.56 3.30 -2.19
CA PRO A 271 -23.23 4.16 -3.17
C PRO A 271 -22.96 5.66 -2.98
N TRP A 272 -22.79 6.13 -1.74
CA TRP A 272 -22.49 7.54 -1.48
C TRP A 272 -20.98 7.80 -1.41
N LEU A 273 -20.18 6.82 -0.98
CA LEU A 273 -18.72 6.88 -1.07
C LEU A 273 -18.26 6.99 -2.52
N GLU A 274 -18.86 6.25 -3.46
CA GLU A 274 -18.53 6.32 -4.89
C GLU A 274 -18.78 7.71 -5.47
N LYS A 275 -19.84 8.40 -5.01
CA LYS A 275 -20.11 9.80 -5.41
C LYS A 275 -19.01 10.74 -4.93
N LEU A 276 -18.50 10.55 -3.72
CA LEU A 276 -17.38 11.33 -3.19
C LEU A 276 -16.06 10.99 -3.91
N ALA A 277 -15.75 9.71 -4.07
CA ALA A 277 -14.57 9.22 -4.77
C ALA A 277 -14.50 9.75 -6.20
N THR A 278 -15.64 9.78 -6.92
CA THR A 278 -15.73 10.34 -8.28
C THR A 278 -15.27 11.80 -8.32
N ARG A 279 -15.66 12.61 -7.33
CA ARG A 279 -15.31 14.05 -7.25
C ARG A 279 -13.84 14.28 -6.88
N LYS A 280 -13.20 13.31 -6.23
CA LYS A 280 -11.82 13.39 -5.73
C LYS A 280 -10.83 12.56 -6.58
N ARG A 281 -11.29 11.96 -7.66
CA ARG A 281 -10.51 11.04 -8.49
C ARG A 281 -9.22 11.69 -8.99
N GLY A 282 -8.11 10.95 -8.88
CA GLY A 282 -6.78 11.44 -9.24
C GLY A 282 -6.10 12.28 -8.16
N LYS A 283 -6.82 12.69 -7.10
CA LYS A 283 -6.28 13.45 -5.96
C LYS A 283 -6.25 12.63 -4.67
N LEU A 284 -7.24 11.76 -4.49
CA LEU A 284 -7.40 10.90 -3.31
C LEU A 284 -7.90 9.53 -3.77
N ILE A 285 -7.23 8.47 -3.32
CA ILE A 285 -7.71 7.10 -3.51
C ILE A 285 -8.70 6.79 -2.38
N PHE A 286 -9.81 6.14 -2.70
CA PHE A 286 -10.75 5.66 -1.70
C PHE A 286 -10.55 4.15 -1.55
N ALA A 287 -10.41 3.71 -0.32
CA ALA A 287 -10.29 2.32 0.05
C ALA A 287 -11.19 2.00 1.24
N THR A 288 -11.67 0.77 1.33
CA THR A 288 -12.38 0.22 2.49
C THR A 288 -11.49 -0.78 3.21
N ILE A 289 -11.61 -0.83 4.54
CA ILE A 289 -11.03 -1.89 5.37
C ILE A 289 -12.20 -2.54 6.09
N ASP A 290 -12.39 -3.83 5.82
CA ASP A 290 -13.40 -4.63 6.51
C ASP A 290 -12.85 -5.10 7.86
N ARG A 291 -13.53 -4.70 8.92
CA ARG A 291 -13.16 -5.06 10.29
C ARG A 291 -13.41 -6.52 10.63
N ASP A 292 -14.35 -7.15 9.93
CA ASP A 292 -14.69 -8.56 10.12
C ASP A 292 -13.70 -9.50 9.40
N ASP A 293 -12.87 -8.96 8.50
CA ASP A 293 -11.85 -9.71 7.77
C ASP A 293 -10.59 -9.87 8.62
N GLU A 294 -10.27 -11.11 9.03
CA GLU A 294 -9.09 -11.38 9.86
C GLU A 294 -7.76 -10.94 9.22
N SER A 295 -7.71 -10.79 7.89
CA SER A 295 -6.52 -10.31 7.18
C SER A 295 -6.26 -8.82 7.34
N THR A 296 -7.16 -8.06 7.99
CA THR A 296 -7.01 -6.62 8.22
C THR A 296 -6.42 -6.27 9.59
N LYS A 297 -6.19 -7.24 10.49
CA LYS A 297 -5.72 -7.02 11.87
C LYS A 297 -4.52 -6.08 11.97
N ASP A 298 -3.47 -6.33 11.18
CA ASP A 298 -2.26 -5.49 11.17
C ASP A 298 -2.54 -4.05 10.72
N ALA A 299 -3.47 -3.86 9.78
CA ALA A 299 -3.86 -2.53 9.32
C ALA A 299 -4.73 -1.81 10.35
N LEU A 300 -5.60 -2.52 11.06
CA LEU A 300 -6.37 -1.97 12.16
C LEU A 300 -5.44 -1.48 13.27
N GLU A 301 -4.45 -2.29 13.67
CA GLU A 301 -3.42 -1.90 14.62
C GLU A 301 -2.63 -0.67 14.14
N PHE A 302 -2.17 -0.67 12.88
CA PHE A 302 -1.47 0.46 12.28
C PHE A 302 -2.29 1.77 12.32
N PHE A 303 -3.60 1.68 12.12
CA PHE A 303 -4.51 2.82 12.19
C PHE A 303 -5.04 3.14 13.60
N GLY A 304 -4.50 2.48 14.62
CA GLY A 304 -4.89 2.64 16.02
C GLY A 304 -6.35 2.29 16.27
N ILE A 305 -6.85 1.27 15.59
CA ILE A 305 -8.21 0.74 15.74
C ILE A 305 -8.15 -0.45 16.69
N GLU A 306 -8.58 -0.21 17.92
CA GLU A 306 -8.66 -1.24 18.95
C GLU A 306 -9.70 -2.33 18.60
N PRO A 307 -9.43 -3.62 18.89
CA PRO A 307 -10.36 -4.71 18.61
C PRO A 307 -11.76 -4.52 19.23
N GLN A 308 -11.82 -3.88 20.40
CA GLN A 308 -13.05 -3.60 21.14
C GLN A 308 -13.80 -2.34 20.68
N ASP A 309 -13.16 -1.44 19.93
CA ASP A 309 -13.84 -0.26 19.41
C ASP A 309 -14.79 -0.72 18.30
N THR A 310 -16.09 -0.45 18.35
CA THR A 310 -17.03 -0.88 17.29
C THR A 310 -17.46 0.27 16.38
N ARG A 311 -16.87 1.45 16.55
CA ARG A 311 -17.27 2.65 15.80
C ARG A 311 -16.63 2.67 14.42
N THR A 312 -17.34 3.26 13.46
CA THR A 312 -16.78 3.57 12.15
C THR A 312 -15.57 4.49 12.29
N ALA A 313 -14.52 4.24 11.52
CA ALA A 313 -13.35 5.10 11.49
C ALA A 313 -13.00 5.51 10.06
N VAL A 314 -12.53 6.75 9.88
CA VAL A 314 -11.92 7.21 8.63
C VAL A 314 -10.50 7.66 8.88
N ARG A 315 -9.61 7.25 7.99
CA ARG A 315 -8.20 7.62 7.99
C ARG A 315 -7.85 8.20 6.62
N ILE A 316 -7.07 9.27 6.58
CA ILE A 316 -6.28 9.60 5.39
C ILE A 316 -4.83 9.29 5.72
N PHE A 317 -4.19 8.51 4.85
CA PHE A 317 -2.77 8.19 4.94
C PHE A 317 -2.02 8.82 3.77
N SER A 318 -0.97 9.58 4.08
CA SER A 318 -0.03 10.05 3.08
C SER A 318 1.04 8.99 2.83
N THR A 319 1.10 8.49 1.60
CA THR A 319 2.06 7.46 1.20
C THR A 319 3.50 7.97 1.15
N SER A 320 3.70 9.27 0.94
CA SER A 320 5.00 9.96 0.85
C SER A 320 5.54 10.30 2.24
N THR A 321 4.75 11.01 3.06
CA THR A 321 5.17 11.54 4.38
C THR A 321 4.88 10.59 5.52
N LYS A 322 4.12 9.50 5.27
CA LYS A 322 3.62 8.55 6.29
C LYS A 322 2.68 9.17 7.32
N GLN A 323 2.30 10.43 7.15
CA GLN A 323 1.37 11.12 8.03
C GLN A 323 -0.03 10.51 7.95
N GLN A 324 -0.70 10.48 9.09
CA GLN A 324 -2.09 10.05 9.21
C GLN A 324 -2.97 11.26 9.57
N TYR A 325 -4.21 11.26 9.10
CA TYR A 325 -5.26 12.18 9.52
C TYR A 325 -6.46 11.36 9.92
N ARG A 326 -7.13 11.74 11.00
CA ARG A 326 -8.22 10.95 11.58
C ARG A 326 -9.51 11.76 11.65
N LEU A 327 -10.61 11.04 11.46
CA LEU A 327 -11.94 11.50 11.80
C LEU A 327 -12.52 10.47 12.77
N ASP A 328 -12.52 10.82 14.05
CA ASP A 328 -12.97 9.97 15.15
C ASP A 328 -14.22 10.57 15.82
N PHE A 329 -14.97 9.75 16.57
CA PHE A 329 -16.03 10.17 17.50
C PHE A 329 -17.27 10.85 16.89
N VAL A 330 -17.58 10.61 15.61
CA VAL A 330 -18.80 11.13 14.95
C VAL A 330 -19.57 10.00 14.26
N PRO A 331 -20.92 9.99 14.31
CA PRO A 331 -21.71 9.17 13.41
C PRO A 331 -21.35 9.51 11.97
N LEU A 332 -20.84 8.55 11.23
CA LEU A 332 -20.29 8.81 9.91
C LEU A 332 -21.37 8.72 8.83
N ASP A 333 -21.61 9.84 8.15
CA ASP A 333 -22.48 9.94 6.99
C ASP A 333 -21.82 10.71 5.83
N GLU A 334 -22.49 10.78 4.67
CA GLU A 334 -21.98 11.50 3.49
C GLU A 334 -21.65 12.98 3.79
N GLY A 335 -22.46 13.65 4.59
CA GLY A 335 -22.31 15.08 4.91
C GLY A 335 -21.10 15.34 5.80
N VAL A 336 -20.95 14.54 6.85
CA VAL A 336 -19.82 14.60 7.79
C VAL A 336 -18.51 14.35 7.04
N LEU A 337 -18.43 13.25 6.28
CA LEU A 337 -17.21 12.92 5.55
C LEU A 337 -16.88 13.99 4.49
N LYS A 338 -17.88 14.49 3.78
CA LYS A 338 -17.69 15.55 2.79
C LYS A 338 -17.14 16.83 3.42
N ASN A 339 -17.64 17.23 4.58
CA ASN A 339 -17.15 18.42 5.27
C ASN A 339 -15.68 18.25 5.69
N TRP A 340 -15.35 17.11 6.29
CA TRP A 340 -13.99 16.81 6.70
C TRP A 340 -13.02 16.75 5.51
N LEU A 341 -13.42 16.13 4.40
CA LEU A 341 -12.64 16.12 3.16
C LEU A 341 -12.42 17.52 2.56
N ASN A 342 -13.34 18.47 2.78
CA ASN A 342 -13.14 19.85 2.36
C ASN A 342 -12.15 20.58 3.27
N GLN A 343 -12.17 20.30 4.57
CA GLN A 343 -11.18 20.83 5.51
C GLN A 343 -9.79 20.28 5.20
N PHE A 344 -9.72 18.98 4.88
CA PHE A 344 -8.47 18.32 4.48
C PHE A 344 -7.87 18.97 3.22
N ASP A 345 -8.66 19.19 2.16
CA ASP A 345 -8.19 19.88 0.96
C ASP A 345 -7.67 21.30 1.23
N GLN A 346 -8.17 21.96 2.28
CA GLN A 346 -7.76 23.30 2.71
C GLN A 346 -6.55 23.30 3.65
N GLY A 347 -6.03 22.13 4.05
CA GLY A 347 -4.95 22.00 5.03
C GLY A 347 -5.38 22.35 6.47
N LEU A 348 -6.68 22.24 6.77
CA LEU A 348 -7.25 22.57 8.09
C LEU A 348 -7.43 21.36 9.01
N VAL A 349 -7.03 20.17 8.57
CA VAL A 349 -7.09 18.95 9.38
C VAL A 349 -5.70 18.68 9.93
N ASP A 350 -5.59 18.59 11.25
CA ASP A 350 -4.33 18.33 11.92
C ASP A 350 -3.83 16.91 11.65
N VAL A 351 -2.51 16.77 11.59
CA VAL A 351 -1.85 15.47 11.49
C VAL A 351 -2.08 14.72 12.80
N TYR A 352 -2.57 13.49 12.70
CA TYR A 352 -2.69 12.62 13.85
C TYR A 352 -1.33 12.15 14.34
N ARG A 353 -1.20 12.12 15.66
CA ARG A 353 -0.04 11.61 16.38
C ARG A 353 -0.52 10.63 17.45
N LYS A 354 0.08 9.44 17.50
CA LYS A 354 -0.22 8.42 18.50
C LYS A 354 0.09 8.96 19.90
N SER A 355 -0.81 8.74 20.83
CA SER A 355 -0.64 9.05 22.24
C SER A 355 -1.25 7.93 23.08
N GLN A 356 -0.55 7.48 24.11
CA GLN A 356 -1.15 6.63 25.13
C GLN A 356 -2.11 7.44 26.00
N ALA A 357 -3.06 6.75 26.63
CA ALA A 357 -3.84 7.38 27.69
C ALA A 357 -2.93 7.83 28.82
N LEU A 358 -3.08 9.09 29.25
CA LEU A 358 -2.34 9.63 30.38
C LEU A 358 -2.73 8.85 31.66
N PRO A 359 -1.79 8.17 32.34
CA PRO A 359 -2.13 7.39 33.52
C PRO A 359 -2.55 8.27 34.70
N GLU A 360 -3.44 7.75 35.56
CA GLU A 360 -3.70 8.37 36.87
C GLU A 360 -2.39 8.46 37.68
N GLY A 361 -2.18 9.59 38.35
CA GLY A 361 -0.97 9.85 39.14
C GLY A 361 0.30 10.03 38.31
N TRP A 362 0.19 10.46 37.03
CA TRP A 362 1.33 10.68 36.12
C TRP A 362 2.40 11.62 36.69
N ASP A 363 2.06 12.52 37.61
CA ASP A 363 2.94 13.50 38.25
C ASP A 363 3.21 13.25 39.75
N GLU A 364 2.69 12.18 40.34
CA GLU A 364 2.83 11.89 41.77
C GLU A 364 4.24 11.42 42.16
N LYS A 365 4.93 10.75 41.24
CA LYS A 365 6.29 10.20 41.46
C LYS A 365 7.36 11.23 41.10
N PRO A 366 8.58 11.10 41.66
CA PRO A 366 9.69 12.01 41.31
C PRO A 366 10.00 12.06 39.81
N VAL A 367 9.84 10.94 39.10
CA VAL A 367 9.90 10.88 37.65
C VAL A 367 8.47 10.96 37.09
N LYS A 368 8.15 12.07 36.44
CA LYS A 368 6.84 12.27 35.80
C LYS A 368 6.69 11.38 34.56
N ILE A 369 5.46 10.99 34.26
CA ILE A 369 5.11 10.22 33.06
C ILE A 369 4.53 11.17 32.02
N LEU A 370 5.12 11.20 30.84
CA LEU A 370 4.57 11.92 29.69
C LEU A 370 4.01 10.91 28.68
N VAL A 371 3.00 11.36 27.96
CA VAL A 371 2.44 10.82 26.73
C VAL A 371 2.43 11.94 25.71
N ASN A 372 2.15 11.68 24.43
CA ASN A 372 2.17 12.76 23.44
C ASN A 372 1.18 13.90 23.80
N ASP A 373 0.01 13.59 24.36
CA ASP A 373 -1.03 14.59 24.69
C ASP A 373 -0.63 15.61 25.77
N ASN A 374 0.26 15.26 26.71
CA ASN A 374 0.76 16.20 27.73
C ASN A 374 2.24 16.58 27.51
N PHE A 375 2.86 16.13 26.42
CA PHE A 375 4.27 16.37 26.20
C PHE A 375 4.56 17.85 26.02
N GLU A 376 3.85 18.52 25.12
CA GLU A 376 4.08 19.95 24.81
C GLU A 376 3.86 20.83 26.04
N SER A 377 2.77 20.61 26.78
CA SER A 377 2.43 21.43 27.95
C SER A 377 3.38 21.27 29.13
N ILE A 378 4.18 20.19 29.16
CA ILE A 378 5.14 19.95 30.24
C ILE A 378 6.57 20.17 29.76
N ALA A 379 6.99 19.49 28.69
CA ALA A 379 8.36 19.54 28.20
C ALA A 379 8.72 20.91 27.60
N LEU A 380 7.77 21.62 26.99
CA LEU A 380 7.99 22.93 26.38
C LEU A 380 7.45 24.09 27.24
N ASP A 381 7.13 23.83 28.52
CA ASP A 381 6.74 24.89 29.44
C ASP A 381 7.93 25.87 29.66
N PRO A 382 7.78 27.17 29.34
CA PRO A 382 8.86 28.13 29.46
C PRO A 382 9.36 28.32 30.90
N GLU A 383 8.61 27.89 31.93
CA GLU A 383 9.02 28.01 33.33
C GLU A 383 9.98 26.89 33.78
N PHE A 384 9.96 25.75 33.10
CA PHE A 384 10.67 24.54 33.55
C PHE A 384 11.74 24.09 32.56
N ASN A 385 12.84 23.56 33.11
CA ASN A 385 13.80 22.77 32.35
C ASN A 385 13.39 21.30 32.51
N VAL A 386 13.10 20.61 31.41
CA VAL A 386 12.57 19.25 31.48
C VAL A 386 13.57 18.26 30.91
N PHE A 387 14.03 17.33 31.73
CA PHE A 387 14.91 16.25 31.31
C PHE A 387 14.10 14.98 31.08
N VAL A 388 13.91 14.63 29.81
CA VAL A 388 13.02 13.54 29.38
C VAL A 388 13.83 12.32 28.96
N LYS A 389 13.45 11.16 29.52
CA LYS A 389 13.87 9.84 29.04
C LYS A 389 12.86 9.23 28.10
N PHE A 390 13.26 9.10 26.84
CA PHE A 390 12.55 8.33 25.82
C PHE A 390 12.99 6.87 25.91
N TYR A 391 12.04 5.97 26.13
CA TYR A 391 12.33 4.54 26.34
C TYR A 391 11.37 3.64 25.57
N ALA A 392 11.72 2.36 25.54
CA ALA A 392 10.83 1.27 25.15
C ALA A 392 10.72 0.25 26.30
N PRO A 393 9.53 -0.31 26.61
CA PRO A 393 9.33 -1.18 27.77
C PRO A 393 10.21 -2.44 27.77
N TRP A 394 10.48 -2.99 26.59
CA TRP A 394 11.28 -4.19 26.38
C TRP A 394 12.80 -3.95 26.40
N CYS A 395 13.26 -2.71 26.48
CA CYS A 395 14.68 -2.39 26.32
C CYS A 395 15.46 -2.64 27.61
N THR A 396 16.34 -3.63 27.62
CA THR A 396 17.21 -3.96 28.78
C THR A 396 18.05 -2.77 29.25
N HIS A 397 18.58 -1.95 28.32
CA HIS A 397 19.33 -0.75 28.69
C HIS A 397 18.47 0.31 29.40
N CYS A 398 17.20 0.45 28.99
CA CYS A 398 16.25 1.35 29.65
C CYS A 398 15.92 0.87 31.06
N GLN A 399 15.73 -0.45 31.22
CA GLN A 399 15.42 -1.09 32.49
C GLN A 399 16.58 -0.95 33.48
N ASN A 400 17.81 -1.22 33.04
CA ASN A 400 19.02 -1.08 33.88
C ASN A 400 19.26 0.36 34.34
N MET A 401 18.82 1.36 33.57
CA MET A 401 18.96 2.78 33.92
C MET A 401 17.88 3.28 34.89
N LEU A 402 16.78 2.55 35.09
CA LEU A 402 15.66 3.02 35.93
C LEU A 402 16.09 3.47 37.34
N PRO A 403 16.91 2.71 38.09
CA PRO A 403 17.31 3.11 39.44
C PRO A 403 18.08 4.45 39.45
N GLU A 404 19.06 4.60 38.56
CA GLU A 404 19.87 5.82 38.42
C GLU A 404 19.00 7.04 38.05
N PHE A 405 18.01 6.84 37.17
CA PHE A 405 17.14 7.92 36.74
C PHE A 405 16.14 8.35 37.83
N GLU A 406 15.68 7.41 38.66
CA GLU A 406 14.83 7.71 39.82
C GLU A 406 15.62 8.43 40.92
N ASP A 407 16.87 8.04 41.16
CA ASP A 407 17.73 8.70 42.14
C ASP A 407 18.17 10.08 41.67
N LEU A 408 18.41 10.28 40.37
CA LEU A 408 18.55 11.61 39.76
C LEU A 408 17.35 12.51 40.08
N ALA A 409 16.12 12.02 39.89
CA ALA A 409 14.92 12.80 40.17
C ALA A 409 14.83 13.23 41.64
N LYS A 410 15.08 12.29 42.58
CA LYS A 410 15.11 12.61 44.02
C LYS A 410 16.22 13.61 44.36
N LYS A 411 17.38 13.51 43.71
CA LYS A 411 18.54 14.39 43.93
C LYS A 411 18.27 15.80 43.39
N ALA A 412 17.69 15.91 42.20
CA ALA A 412 17.27 17.18 41.60
C ALA A 412 16.24 17.92 42.47
N GLN A 413 15.21 17.22 42.98
CA GLN A 413 14.19 17.80 43.87
C GLN A 413 14.77 18.39 45.17
N LYS A 414 15.86 17.82 45.69
CA LYS A 414 16.55 18.31 46.91
C LYS A 414 17.48 19.49 46.62
N SER A 415 17.82 19.75 45.36
CA SER A 415 18.75 20.81 44.97
C SER A 415 18.06 22.17 44.95
N LYS A 416 18.64 23.15 45.66
CA LYS A 416 18.15 24.53 45.64
C LYS A 416 18.33 25.21 44.27
N LYS A 417 19.26 24.73 43.44
CA LYS A 417 19.54 25.28 42.10
C LYS A 417 18.56 24.77 41.04
N MET A 418 18.04 23.55 41.21
CA MET A 418 17.22 22.84 40.22
C MET A 418 15.73 22.87 40.55
N LYS A 419 15.24 23.93 41.22
CA LYS A 419 13.84 24.01 41.63
C LYS A 419 12.85 24.02 40.46
N ASN A 420 13.30 24.44 39.29
CA ASN A 420 12.53 24.40 38.04
C ASN A 420 12.96 23.26 37.11
N VAL A 421 13.62 22.21 37.62
CA VAL A 421 13.94 21.03 36.81
C VAL A 421 12.88 19.95 37.03
N VAL A 422 12.31 19.46 35.92
CA VAL A 422 11.40 18.32 35.90
C VAL A 422 12.13 17.13 35.30
N ILE A 423 12.13 15.99 36.00
CA ILE A 423 12.62 14.73 35.46
C ILE A 423 11.41 13.91 35.00
N ALA A 424 11.41 13.50 33.73
CA ALA A 424 10.26 12.84 33.12
C ALA A 424 10.67 11.66 32.22
N LYS A 425 9.71 10.79 31.91
CA LYS A 425 9.90 9.67 30.98
C LYS A 425 8.69 9.52 30.06
N ILE A 426 8.93 9.01 28.86
CA ILE A 426 7.91 8.72 27.86
C ILE A 426 8.25 7.44 27.09
N ASP A 427 7.23 6.60 26.88
CA ASP A 427 7.32 5.43 26.03
C ASP A 427 7.21 5.86 24.56
N ALA A 428 8.34 5.89 23.86
CA ALA A 428 8.40 6.36 22.49
C ALA A 428 8.02 5.26 21.47
N THR A 429 7.64 4.06 21.92
CA THR A 429 7.04 3.03 21.04
C THR A 429 5.53 3.22 20.88
N GLU A 430 4.93 3.97 21.79
CA GLU A 430 3.48 4.13 21.89
C GLU A 430 3.03 5.61 21.81
N ASN A 431 3.96 6.54 21.63
CA ASN A 431 3.70 7.97 21.53
C ASN A 431 4.53 8.59 20.39
N ASP A 432 3.85 9.25 19.43
CA ASP A 432 4.51 9.97 18.33
C ASP A 432 4.88 11.38 18.81
N ILE A 433 6.18 11.66 18.93
CA ILE A 433 6.69 12.93 19.44
C ILE A 433 7.25 13.76 18.29
N ASP A 434 6.78 15.00 18.16
CA ASP A 434 7.35 15.99 17.24
C ASP A 434 7.86 17.18 18.05
N ASP A 435 9.09 17.01 18.54
CA ASP A 435 9.84 17.97 19.33
C ASP A 435 10.86 18.76 18.47
N GLY A 436 10.76 18.65 17.14
CA GLY A 436 11.70 19.26 16.20
C GLY A 436 13.03 18.50 16.04
N PHE A 437 13.18 17.30 16.62
CA PHE A 437 14.34 16.43 16.41
C PHE A 437 14.09 15.37 15.36
N LYS A 438 15.18 14.73 14.90
CA LYS A 438 15.05 13.46 14.18
C LYS A 438 14.38 12.42 15.08
N GLU A 439 13.62 11.55 14.42
CA GLU A 439 12.97 10.37 15.00
C GLU A 439 13.94 9.62 15.92
N ILE A 440 13.42 9.04 17.01
CA ILE A 440 14.25 8.42 18.04
C ILE A 440 14.89 7.15 17.48
N GLU A 441 16.17 7.24 17.11
CA GLU A 441 16.91 6.15 16.46
C GLU A 441 17.26 4.99 17.41
N GLY A 442 17.16 5.18 18.73
CA GLY A 442 17.47 4.15 19.72
C GLY A 442 17.07 4.48 21.16
N PHE A 443 17.12 3.46 22.03
CA PHE A 443 16.66 3.56 23.41
C PHE A 443 17.73 3.15 24.45
N PRO A 444 17.82 3.83 25.60
CA PRO A 444 17.16 5.09 25.92
C PRO A 444 17.81 6.28 25.19
N THR A 445 16.99 7.27 24.83
CA THR A 445 17.43 8.60 24.41
C THR A 445 17.05 9.61 25.49
N LEU A 446 17.94 10.57 25.77
CA LEU A 446 17.80 11.53 26.86
C LEU A 446 17.93 12.94 26.30
N ARG A 447 16.93 13.80 26.55
CA ARG A 447 16.93 15.19 26.06
C ARG A 447 16.54 16.15 27.17
N LEU A 448 17.23 17.29 27.22
CA LEU A 448 16.91 18.43 28.08
C LEU A 448 16.23 19.51 27.26
N TYR A 449 14.97 19.80 27.57
CA TYR A 449 14.21 20.94 27.06
C TYR A 449 14.44 22.12 28.00
N LYS A 450 14.94 23.24 27.46
CA LYS A 450 15.37 24.37 28.28
C LYS A 450 14.26 25.40 28.48
N ALA A 451 14.11 25.85 29.72
CA ALA A 451 13.19 26.93 30.09
C ALA A 451 13.46 28.21 29.27
N ASN A 452 12.41 28.96 28.96
CA ASN A 452 12.44 30.23 28.21
C ASN A 452 13.20 30.16 26.86
N SER A 453 13.31 28.98 26.26
CA SER A 453 13.95 28.78 24.96
C SER A 453 13.32 27.60 24.24
N ASN A 454 13.56 27.50 22.93
CA ASN A 454 13.25 26.28 22.17
C ASN A 454 14.49 25.38 22.06
N ASP A 455 15.49 25.59 22.91
CA ASP A 455 16.73 24.83 22.90
C ASP A 455 16.49 23.47 23.54
N VAL A 456 16.91 22.43 22.83
CA VAL A 456 16.87 21.06 23.31
C VAL A 456 18.26 20.47 23.17
N ILE A 457 18.75 19.86 24.24
CA ILE A 457 20.11 19.31 24.31
C ILE A 457 20.00 17.80 24.51
N GLU A 458 20.50 17.03 23.55
CA GLU A 458 20.62 15.59 23.70
C GLU A 458 21.79 15.24 24.61
N TYR A 459 21.56 14.35 25.57
CA TYR A 459 22.58 13.88 26.51
C TYR A 459 23.20 12.58 26.02
N SER A 460 24.51 12.62 25.79
CA SER A 460 25.32 11.49 25.31
C SER A 460 26.34 10.97 26.33
N GLY A 461 26.28 11.44 27.59
CA GLY A 461 27.21 11.04 28.65
C GLY A 461 26.84 9.71 29.33
N ASP A 462 27.59 9.36 30.37
CA ASP A 462 27.36 8.13 31.14
C ASP A 462 26.00 8.16 31.87
N ARG A 463 25.33 7.03 31.96
CA ARG A 463 23.95 6.93 32.47
C ARG A 463 23.86 6.77 33.99
N THR A 464 24.81 7.34 34.72
CA THR A 464 24.84 7.35 36.20
C THR A 464 24.16 8.59 36.75
N THR A 465 23.65 8.50 37.98
CA THR A 465 23.02 9.61 38.69
C THR A 465 23.96 10.82 38.77
N GLU A 466 25.24 10.59 39.03
CA GLU A 466 26.26 11.63 39.18
C GLU A 466 26.48 12.43 37.90
N GLU A 467 26.69 11.74 36.77
CA GLU A 467 27.00 12.39 35.49
C GLU A 467 25.79 13.12 34.93
N MET A 468 24.59 12.52 35.03
CA MET A 468 23.36 13.22 34.64
C MET A 468 23.07 14.44 35.51
N PHE A 469 23.30 14.35 36.83
CA PHE A 469 23.11 15.49 37.73
C PHE A 469 24.09 16.62 37.40
N LYS A 470 25.35 16.28 37.13
CA LYS A 470 26.38 17.25 36.73
C LYS A 470 26.00 17.93 35.40
N PHE A 471 25.54 17.16 34.41
CA PHE A 471 25.04 17.72 33.16
C PHE A 471 23.91 18.73 33.39
N LEU A 472 22.95 18.43 34.26
CA LEU A 472 21.89 19.37 34.61
C LEU A 472 22.43 20.61 35.34
N GLU A 473 23.41 20.48 36.22
CA GLU A 473 24.04 21.64 36.87
C GLU A 473 24.76 22.56 35.88
N GLU A 474 25.32 22.01 34.80
CA GLU A 474 26.05 22.75 33.78
C GLU A 474 25.12 23.42 32.76
N ASN A 475 23.94 22.83 32.50
CA ASN A 475 23.06 23.26 31.41
C ASN A 475 21.79 23.99 31.86
N VAL A 476 21.47 23.97 33.16
CA VAL A 476 20.32 24.68 33.74
C VAL A 476 20.78 25.93 34.48
N GLU A 477 20.18 27.07 34.14
CA GLU A 477 20.41 28.32 34.85
C GLU A 477 19.84 28.26 36.28
N LYS A 478 20.49 28.98 37.21
CA LYS A 478 20.05 29.01 38.60
C LYS A 478 18.64 29.61 38.65
N TYR A 479 17.69 28.86 39.20
CA TYR A 479 16.32 29.35 39.40
C TYR A 479 16.30 30.63 40.25
N GLU A 480 15.88 31.74 39.65
CA GLU A 480 15.50 32.96 40.34
C GLU A 480 13.97 33.07 40.36
N PRO A 481 13.33 33.08 41.54
CA PRO A 481 11.88 33.24 41.60
C PRO A 481 11.52 34.61 41.01
N LYS A 482 10.63 34.63 40.00
CA LYS A 482 10.02 35.87 39.51
C LYS A 482 9.40 36.58 40.71
N LYS A 483 9.81 37.83 40.97
CA LYS A 483 9.12 38.70 41.93
C LYS A 483 7.71 38.91 41.39
N THR A 484 6.72 38.34 42.06
CA THR A 484 5.33 38.71 41.86
C THR A 484 5.22 40.21 42.14
N GLU A 485 4.87 41.01 41.12
CA GLU A 485 4.37 42.36 41.35
C GLU A 485 3.08 42.21 42.16
N GLU A 486 3.14 42.57 43.44
CA GLU A 486 1.95 42.84 44.23
C GLU A 486 1.14 43.89 43.47
N LYS A 487 0.01 43.45 42.90
CA LYS A 487 -1.04 44.39 42.48
C LYS A 487 -1.55 45.04 43.75
N ASP A 488 -1.08 46.25 44.02
CA ASP A 488 -1.66 47.14 45.01
C ASP A 488 -3.18 47.20 44.77
N GLU A 489 -3.94 46.78 45.78
CA GLU A 489 -5.38 46.97 45.86
C GLU A 489 -5.68 48.47 45.87
N LEU A 490 -6.59 48.90 44.99
CA LEU A 490 -7.23 50.22 45.02
C LEU A 490 -8.73 50.08 44.80
#